data_AF-A0A849NH10-F1
#
_entry.id   AF-A0A849NH10-F1
#
_cell.length_a   1.000
_cell.length_b   1.000
_cell.length_c   1.000
_cell.angle_alpha   90.00
_cell.angle_beta   90.00
_cell.angle_gamma   90.00
#
_symmetry.space_group_name_H-M   'P 1'
#
loop_
_entity.id
_entity.type
_entity.pdbx_description
1 polymer ?
#
loop_
_entity_poly.entity_id
_entity_poly.type
_entity_poly.pdbx_seq_one_letter_code
_entity_poly.pdbx_strand_id
1 'polypeptide(L)'
;MNIIKYCMFLLIFYSCQNNLEVEPLKYSQDDLVPLNDSTKELYYYDAAMIELFNVMSDSITRYEVVKLDAEKINLYYNDLVYIYNNSYRLGNTFFENIQKIHSYGHRTLYSIHVAVDTNKTWAFNWLNGISQTGVSSVDSLIENYKLEPIHIFTSQNTIWYQLLSKDPINYFALVEKFKTTTEFLHIDPNVMIGGGSVISLEKQNDRKYYTYSYGWGDCPSGCLNYHYWKIFLKGTNINLIDEWGDPLL
;
A
#
# COMPACT_ATOMS: atom_id res chain seq x y z
N MET A 1 45.84 64.05 44.73
CA MET A 1 45.28 63.96 43.37
C MET A 1 46.08 62.90 42.61
N ASN A 2 45.65 61.63 42.66
CA ASN A 2 46.28 60.52 41.94
C ASN A 2 45.16 59.62 41.41
N ILE A 3 45.01 59.59 40.09
CA ILE A 3 43.98 58.83 39.36
C ILE A 3 44.54 57.43 39.10
N ILE A 4 43.92 56.42 39.70
CA ILE A 4 44.17 55.01 39.39
C ILE A 4 43.50 54.72 38.03
N LYS A 5 44.32 54.45 37.01
CA LYS A 5 43.85 53.92 35.72
C LYS A 5 43.84 52.39 35.80
N TYR A 6 42.64 51.80 35.84
CA TYR A 6 42.45 50.37 35.59
C TYR A 6 42.49 50.12 34.08
N CYS A 7 43.50 49.37 33.61
CA CYS A 7 43.51 48.78 32.27
C CYS A 7 42.61 47.55 32.28
N MET A 8 41.40 47.69 31.73
CA MET A 8 40.48 46.59 31.49
C MET A 8 40.89 45.89 30.18
N PHE A 9 41.54 44.74 30.28
CA PHE A 9 41.84 43.87 29.13
C PHE A 9 40.56 43.15 28.72
N LEU A 10 39.95 43.56 27.60
CA LEU A 10 38.88 42.80 26.94
C LEU A 10 39.52 41.67 26.12
N LEU A 11 39.42 40.44 26.61
CA LEU A 11 39.69 39.22 25.84
C LEU A 11 38.46 38.91 25.00
N ILE A 12 38.51 39.25 23.71
CA ILE A 12 37.52 38.83 22.72
C ILE A 12 37.85 37.39 22.33
N PHE A 13 37.10 36.43 22.87
CA PHE A 13 37.11 35.06 22.38
C PHE A 13 36.36 35.02 21.04
N TYR A 14 37.10 35.04 19.93
CA TYR A 14 36.59 34.61 18.63
C TYR A 14 36.38 33.08 18.70
N SER A 15 35.17 32.63 19.02
CA SER A 15 34.81 31.24 18.77
C SER A 15 34.64 31.06 17.27
N CYS A 16 35.62 30.44 16.61
CA CYS A 16 35.39 29.86 15.29
C CYS A 16 34.34 28.75 15.45
N GLN A 17 33.08 29.06 15.18
CA GLN A 17 32.11 28.05 14.78
C GLN A 17 32.57 27.54 13.42
N ASN A 18 33.45 26.54 13.43
CA ASN A 18 33.60 25.66 12.29
C ASN A 18 32.27 24.92 12.16
N ASN A 19 31.37 25.46 11.35
CA ASN A 19 30.29 24.67 10.76
C ASN A 19 30.98 23.57 9.95
N LEU A 20 31.24 22.43 10.60
CA LEU A 20 31.52 21.19 9.91
C LEU A 20 30.25 20.89 9.12
N GLU A 21 30.23 21.27 7.85
CA GLU A 21 29.34 20.65 6.87
C GLU A 21 29.64 19.16 6.93
N VAL A 22 28.78 18.43 7.65
CA VAL A 22 28.79 16.98 7.62
C VAL A 22 28.38 16.63 6.20
N GLU A 23 29.33 16.10 5.41
CA GLU A 23 28.99 15.62 4.08
C GLU A 23 27.83 14.60 4.21
N PRO A 24 26.78 14.72 3.38
CA PRO A 24 25.67 13.79 3.45
C PRO A 24 26.19 12.37 3.26
N LEU A 25 25.79 11.47 4.16
CA LEU A 25 26.09 10.04 4.11
C LEU A 25 25.83 9.53 2.69
N LYS A 26 26.82 8.92 2.04
CA LYS A 26 26.64 8.40 0.68
C LYS A 26 26.44 6.89 0.74
N TYR A 27 25.24 6.44 0.41
CA TYR A 27 24.93 5.02 0.35
C TYR A 27 25.46 4.35 -0.93
N SER A 28 25.71 3.06 -0.81
CA SER A 28 26.18 2.17 -1.85
C SER A 28 25.25 0.97 -2.02
N GLN A 29 25.51 0.14 -3.03
CA GLN A 29 24.74 -1.08 -3.24
C GLN A 29 24.89 -2.07 -2.07
N ASP A 30 26.03 -2.09 -1.39
CA ASP A 30 26.29 -3.02 -0.29
C ASP A 30 25.46 -2.68 0.97
N ASP A 31 24.91 -1.47 1.05
CA ASP A 31 24.02 -1.03 2.12
C ASP A 31 22.58 -1.52 1.93
N LEU A 32 22.23 -2.05 0.75
CA LEU A 32 20.90 -2.59 0.49
C LEU A 32 20.67 -3.89 1.26
N VAL A 33 19.56 -3.94 1.99
CA VAL A 33 19.07 -5.22 2.51
C VAL A 33 18.51 -6.04 1.35
N PRO A 34 18.93 -7.29 1.14
CA PRO A 34 18.38 -8.13 0.07
C PRO A 34 16.87 -8.38 0.25
N LEU A 35 16.12 -8.36 -0.85
CA LEU A 35 14.69 -8.68 -0.84
C LEU A 35 14.46 -10.17 -0.56
N ASN A 36 13.88 -10.47 0.60
CA ASN A 36 13.32 -11.79 0.90
C ASN A 36 11.92 -11.96 0.27
N ASP A 37 11.37 -13.17 0.32
CA ASP A 37 10.10 -13.47 -0.35
C ASP A 37 8.92 -12.69 0.27
N SER A 38 8.91 -12.52 1.59
CA SER A 38 7.89 -11.69 2.27
C SER A 38 7.90 -10.24 1.79
N THR A 39 9.07 -9.65 1.54
CA THR A 39 9.19 -8.28 1.03
C THR A 39 8.80 -8.19 -0.45
N LYS A 40 9.12 -9.22 -1.24
CA LYS A 40 8.66 -9.30 -2.64
C LYS A 40 7.14 -9.39 -2.72
N GLU A 41 6.50 -10.14 -1.83
CA GLU A 41 5.04 -10.21 -1.74
C GLU A 41 4.42 -8.84 -1.41
N LEU A 42 5.04 -8.04 -0.53
CA LEU A 42 4.60 -6.66 -0.28
C LEU A 42 4.71 -5.79 -1.53
N TYR A 43 5.81 -5.86 -2.28
CA TYR A 43 5.92 -5.11 -3.54
C TYR A 43 4.94 -5.59 -4.62
N TYR A 44 4.61 -6.87 -4.65
CA TYR A 44 3.58 -7.39 -5.55
C TYR A 44 2.19 -6.87 -5.15
N TYR A 45 1.91 -6.80 -3.84
CA TYR A 45 0.71 -6.17 -3.32
C TYR A 45 0.64 -4.68 -3.68
N ASP A 46 1.74 -3.93 -3.53
CA ASP A 46 1.82 -2.51 -3.91
C ASP A 46 1.54 -2.30 -5.40
N ALA A 47 2.12 -3.15 -6.25
CA ALA A 47 1.85 -3.14 -7.68
C ALA A 47 0.37 -3.41 -7.99
N ALA A 48 -0.25 -4.34 -7.28
CA ALA A 48 -1.67 -4.63 -7.43
C ALA A 48 -2.57 -3.48 -6.92
N MET A 49 -2.17 -2.79 -5.85
CA MET A 49 -2.84 -1.57 -5.37
C MET A 49 -2.79 -0.45 -6.41
N ILE A 50 -1.65 -0.26 -7.08
CA ILE A 50 -1.52 0.69 -8.18
C ILE A 50 -2.51 0.36 -9.31
N GLU A 51 -2.63 -0.91 -9.72
CA GLU A 51 -3.59 -1.29 -10.76
C GLU A 51 -5.03 -1.13 -10.30
N LEU A 52 -5.34 -1.47 -9.04
CA LEU A 52 -6.65 -1.21 -8.48
C LEU A 52 -7.00 0.27 -8.57
N PHE A 53 -6.11 1.18 -8.17
CA PHE A 53 -6.37 2.62 -8.26
C PHE A 53 -6.57 3.10 -9.70
N ASN A 54 -5.83 2.54 -10.67
CA ASN A 54 -6.05 2.84 -12.09
C ASN A 54 -7.46 2.41 -12.53
N VAL A 55 -7.86 1.17 -12.22
CA VAL A 55 -9.21 0.65 -12.53
C VAL A 55 -10.28 1.48 -11.83
N MET A 56 -10.06 1.84 -10.57
CA MET A 56 -11.01 2.65 -9.82
C MET A 56 -11.11 4.10 -10.30
N SER A 57 -10.12 4.63 -11.02
CA SER A 57 -10.16 6.00 -11.55
C SER A 57 -11.23 6.18 -12.63
N ASP A 58 -11.62 5.10 -13.31
CA ASP A 58 -12.70 5.09 -14.29
C ASP A 58 -13.99 4.51 -13.69
N SER A 59 -15.08 5.25 -13.85
CA SER A 59 -16.36 4.92 -13.20
C SER A 59 -16.99 3.60 -13.67
N ILE A 60 -16.73 3.18 -14.91
CA ILE A 60 -17.28 1.94 -15.47
C ILE A 60 -16.47 0.76 -14.96
N THR A 61 -15.16 0.77 -15.19
CA THR A 61 -14.27 -0.33 -14.83
C THR A 61 -14.20 -0.55 -13.32
N ARG A 62 -14.37 0.51 -12.50
CA ARG A 62 -14.51 0.41 -11.04
C ARG A 62 -15.55 -0.62 -10.60
N TYR A 63 -16.70 -0.71 -11.27
CA TYR A 63 -17.81 -1.57 -10.84
C TYR A 63 -18.03 -2.80 -11.75
N GLU A 64 -17.46 -2.81 -12.96
CA GLU A 64 -17.66 -3.90 -13.92
C GLU A 64 -16.48 -4.88 -14.01
N VAL A 65 -15.25 -4.41 -13.78
CA VAL A 65 -14.04 -5.22 -13.96
C VAL A 65 -13.56 -5.77 -12.63
N VAL A 66 -13.81 -7.06 -12.38
CA VAL A 66 -13.40 -7.75 -11.14
C VAL A 66 -11.92 -8.17 -11.17
N LYS A 67 -11.45 -8.74 -12.28
CA LYS A 67 -10.07 -9.23 -12.40
C LYS A 67 -9.16 -8.06 -12.73
N LEU A 68 -8.13 -7.86 -11.92
CA LEU A 68 -7.08 -6.89 -12.22
C LEU A 68 -6.16 -7.43 -13.32
N ASP A 69 -5.55 -6.53 -14.08
CA ASP A 69 -4.67 -6.88 -15.20
C ASP A 69 -3.30 -7.35 -14.69
N ALA A 70 -3.08 -8.67 -14.72
CA ALA A 70 -1.84 -9.30 -14.24
C ALA A 70 -0.59 -8.84 -15.01
N GLU A 71 -0.70 -8.48 -16.29
CA GLU A 71 0.45 -7.97 -17.05
C GLU A 71 0.88 -6.60 -16.50
N LYS A 72 -0.08 -5.72 -16.24
CA LYS A 72 0.21 -4.42 -15.62
C LYS A 72 0.72 -4.55 -14.19
N ILE A 73 0.16 -5.45 -13.39
CA ILE A 73 0.66 -5.72 -12.03
C ILE A 73 2.13 -6.16 -12.10
N ASN A 74 2.47 -7.11 -12.97
CA ASN A 74 3.85 -7.55 -13.14
C ASN A 74 4.78 -6.43 -13.63
N LEU A 75 4.29 -5.55 -14.51
CA LEU A 75 5.05 -4.38 -14.95
C LEU A 75 5.36 -3.45 -13.77
N TYR A 76 4.36 -3.09 -12.95
CA TYR A 76 4.57 -2.22 -11.81
C TYR A 76 5.43 -2.88 -10.73
N TYR A 77 5.26 -4.17 -10.49
CA TYR A 77 6.09 -4.94 -9.56
C TYR A 77 7.57 -4.87 -9.96
N ASN A 78 7.87 -5.09 -11.25
CA ASN A 78 9.23 -4.98 -11.77
C ASN A 78 9.79 -3.56 -11.62
N ASP A 79 8.97 -2.53 -11.86
CA ASP A 79 9.37 -1.13 -11.65
C ASP A 79 9.71 -0.86 -10.17
N LEU A 80 8.86 -1.32 -9.23
CA LEU A 80 9.06 -1.11 -7.79
C LEU A 80 10.31 -1.85 -7.27
N VAL A 81 10.52 -3.09 -7.69
CA VAL A 81 11.73 -3.87 -7.37
C VAL A 81 12.97 -3.21 -7.98
N TYR A 82 12.86 -2.66 -9.18
CA TYR A 82 13.96 -1.93 -9.81
C TYR A 82 14.33 -0.67 -9.01
N ILE A 83 13.33 0.12 -8.59
CA ILE A 83 13.52 1.30 -7.75
C ILE A 83 14.19 0.89 -6.43
N TYR A 84 13.72 -0.18 -5.78
CA TYR A 84 14.33 -0.68 -4.55
C TYR A 84 15.80 -1.04 -4.73
N ASN A 85 16.13 -1.86 -5.73
CA ASN A 85 17.50 -2.31 -5.98
C ASN A 85 18.47 -1.20 -6.42
N ASN A 86 17.95 0.00 -6.68
CA ASN A 86 18.73 1.15 -7.06
C ASN A 86 18.49 2.35 -6.14
N SER A 87 17.80 2.17 -5.01
CA SER A 87 17.41 3.25 -4.11
C SER A 87 18.61 3.94 -3.45
N TYR A 88 19.76 3.26 -3.31
CA TYR A 88 21.01 3.88 -2.82
C TYR A 88 21.50 5.03 -3.71
N ARG A 89 20.97 5.13 -4.95
CA ARG A 89 21.25 6.21 -5.89
C ARG A 89 20.24 7.37 -5.77
N LEU A 90 19.17 7.18 -5.00
CA LEU A 90 18.04 8.09 -4.82
C LEU A 90 18.07 8.62 -3.40
N GLY A 91 18.48 9.88 -3.20
CA GLY A 91 18.47 10.69 -1.96
C GLY A 91 18.44 9.96 -0.60
N ASN A 92 19.35 10.29 0.31
CA ASN A 92 19.53 9.60 1.61
C ASN A 92 18.23 9.31 2.38
N THR A 93 17.35 10.30 2.50
CA THR A 93 16.08 10.17 3.24
C THR A 93 15.14 9.12 2.65
N PHE A 94 15.10 8.99 1.31
CA PHE A 94 14.34 7.96 0.63
C PHE A 94 14.95 6.59 0.87
N PHE A 95 16.27 6.46 0.68
CA PHE A 95 16.99 5.20 0.89
C PHE A 95 16.79 4.65 2.32
N GLU A 96 16.89 5.51 3.32
CA GLU A 96 16.75 5.16 4.74
C GLU A 96 15.34 4.68 5.11
N ASN A 97 14.32 5.04 4.31
CA ASN A 97 12.92 4.80 4.65
C ASN A 97 12.18 3.85 3.71
N ILE A 98 12.71 3.55 2.51
CA ILE A 98 12.02 2.77 1.48
C ILE A 98 11.45 1.43 1.99
N GLN A 99 12.14 0.73 2.88
CA GLN A 99 11.67 -0.56 3.45
C GLN A 99 10.43 -0.44 4.34
N LYS A 100 10.12 0.77 4.82
CA LYS A 100 8.95 1.05 5.66
C LYS A 100 7.74 1.49 4.82
N ILE A 101 7.92 1.68 3.51
CA ILE A 101 6.90 2.26 2.64
C ILE A 101 6.25 1.16 1.82
N HIS A 102 5.14 0.64 2.34
CA HIS A 102 4.25 -0.28 1.64
C HIS A 102 2.81 0.16 1.84
N SER A 103 1.98 -0.07 0.83
CA SER A 103 0.58 0.32 0.80
C SER A 103 -0.18 -0.34 1.94
N TYR A 104 -0.84 0.48 2.76
CA TYR A 104 -1.67 0.00 3.85
C TYR A 104 -2.81 -0.90 3.32
N GLY A 105 -3.17 -1.94 4.08
CA GLY A 105 -4.32 -2.79 3.73
C GLY A 105 -4.04 -4.16 3.15
N HIS A 106 -2.87 -4.80 3.34
CA HIS A 106 -2.39 -6.03 2.65
C HIS A 106 -3.38 -7.18 2.34
N ARG A 107 -4.57 -7.26 2.96
CA ARG A 107 -5.62 -8.28 2.70
C ARG A 107 -6.81 -7.78 1.87
N THR A 108 -6.91 -6.48 1.65
CA THR A 108 -8.07 -5.85 1.02
C THR A 108 -8.21 -6.23 -0.45
N LEU A 109 -7.09 -6.51 -1.14
CA LEU A 109 -7.12 -6.95 -2.54
C LEU A 109 -7.54 -8.41 -2.74
N TYR A 110 -7.65 -9.21 -1.68
CA TYR A 110 -7.84 -10.65 -1.82
C TYR A 110 -9.16 -11.14 -1.26
N SER A 111 -10.01 -10.27 -0.71
CA SER A 111 -11.23 -10.77 -0.10
C SER A 111 -12.36 -9.76 0.04
N ILE A 112 -13.56 -10.32 0.17
CA ILE A 112 -14.77 -9.63 0.61
C ILE A 112 -15.39 -10.41 1.77
N HIS A 113 -16.22 -9.74 2.56
CA HIS A 113 -17.03 -10.36 3.60
C HIS A 113 -18.47 -10.50 3.14
N VAL A 114 -19.07 -11.64 3.46
CA VAL A 114 -20.47 -11.92 3.17
C VAL A 114 -21.17 -12.50 4.39
N ALA A 115 -22.43 -12.13 4.57
CA ALA A 115 -23.29 -12.63 5.62
C ALA A 115 -24.48 -13.36 5.00
N VAL A 116 -24.77 -14.57 5.46
CA VAL A 116 -25.86 -15.41 4.95
C VAL A 116 -26.86 -15.69 6.08
N ASP A 117 -28.15 -15.69 5.75
CA ASP A 117 -29.21 -16.09 6.68
C ASP A 117 -29.09 -17.60 6.99
N THR A 118 -29.15 -17.97 8.27
CA THR A 118 -29.10 -19.39 8.70
C THR A 118 -30.26 -20.24 8.17
N ASN A 119 -31.35 -19.64 7.69
CA ASN A 119 -32.45 -20.37 7.03
C ASN A 119 -32.10 -20.81 5.61
N LYS A 120 -31.03 -20.29 5.01
CA LYS A 120 -30.53 -20.74 3.71
C LYS A 120 -29.70 -21.99 3.90
N THR A 121 -30.30 -23.14 3.63
CA THR A 121 -29.68 -24.46 3.84
C THR A 121 -28.35 -24.62 3.13
N TRP A 122 -28.17 -23.98 1.97
CA TRP A 122 -26.91 -24.00 1.23
C TRP A 122 -25.74 -23.39 1.99
N ALA A 123 -25.98 -22.46 2.92
CA ALA A 123 -24.91 -21.82 3.70
C ALA A 123 -24.09 -22.86 4.48
N PHE A 124 -24.74 -23.91 4.98
CA PHE A 124 -24.07 -24.99 5.70
C PHE A 124 -23.18 -25.85 4.80
N ASN A 125 -23.31 -25.81 3.48
CA ASN A 125 -22.37 -26.50 2.58
C ASN A 125 -20.95 -25.95 2.79
N TRP A 126 -20.79 -24.63 2.86
CA TRP A 126 -19.50 -23.99 3.10
C TRP A 126 -18.92 -24.35 4.48
N LEU A 127 -19.75 -24.50 5.52
CA LEU A 127 -19.29 -24.98 6.84
C LEU A 127 -18.73 -26.41 6.78
N ASN A 128 -19.26 -27.23 5.87
CA ASN A 128 -18.84 -28.62 5.69
C ASN A 128 -17.75 -28.78 4.62
N GLY A 129 -17.13 -27.68 4.18
CA GLY A 129 -16.06 -27.70 3.17
C GLY A 129 -16.53 -27.99 1.74
N ILE A 130 -17.84 -27.92 1.48
CA ILE A 130 -18.41 -28.09 0.15
C ILE A 130 -18.52 -26.71 -0.47
N SER A 131 -17.70 -26.40 -1.48
CA SER A 131 -17.65 -25.07 -2.10
C SER A 131 -18.92 -24.69 -2.88
N GLN A 132 -19.66 -25.68 -3.39
CA GLN A 132 -20.90 -25.46 -4.14
C GLN A 132 -22.10 -25.24 -3.22
N THR A 133 -22.86 -24.19 -3.53
CA THR A 133 -24.10 -23.82 -2.85
C THR A 133 -25.32 -24.47 -3.49
N GLY A 134 -25.26 -24.83 -4.78
CA GLY A 134 -26.43 -25.23 -5.56
C GLY A 134 -27.24 -24.04 -6.08
N VAL A 135 -26.82 -22.81 -5.78
CA VAL A 135 -27.37 -21.57 -6.36
C VAL A 135 -26.46 -21.15 -7.51
N SER A 136 -26.93 -21.34 -8.74
CA SER A 136 -26.11 -21.17 -9.94
C SER A 136 -25.46 -19.81 -10.07
N SER A 137 -26.14 -18.73 -9.65
CA SER A 137 -25.59 -17.36 -9.69
C SER A 137 -24.43 -17.17 -8.71
N VAL A 138 -24.48 -17.79 -7.53
CA VAL A 138 -23.39 -17.76 -6.54
C VAL A 138 -22.25 -18.67 -6.99
N ASP A 139 -22.57 -19.90 -7.38
CA ASP A 139 -21.58 -20.90 -7.79
C ASP A 139 -20.76 -20.41 -9.00
N SER A 140 -21.43 -19.74 -9.96
CA SER A 140 -20.74 -19.13 -11.10
C SER A 140 -19.74 -18.05 -10.68
N LEU A 141 -20.06 -17.23 -9.67
CA LEU A 141 -19.13 -16.20 -9.17
C LEU A 141 -17.95 -16.83 -8.43
N ILE A 142 -18.22 -17.82 -7.58
CA ILE A 142 -17.18 -18.57 -6.86
C ILE A 142 -16.20 -19.22 -7.84
N GLU A 143 -16.71 -19.88 -8.90
CA GLU A 143 -15.89 -20.53 -9.91
C GLU A 143 -15.11 -19.52 -10.76
N ASN A 144 -15.79 -18.51 -11.33
CA ASN A 144 -15.18 -17.54 -12.26
C ASN A 144 -14.03 -16.75 -11.63
N TYR A 145 -14.13 -16.48 -10.33
CA TYR A 145 -13.15 -15.70 -9.57
C TYR A 145 -12.32 -16.56 -8.59
N LYS A 146 -12.45 -17.90 -8.69
CA LYS A 146 -11.69 -18.90 -7.90
C LYS A 146 -11.70 -18.59 -6.40
N LEU A 147 -12.88 -18.28 -5.88
CA LEU A 147 -13.05 -17.84 -4.49
C LEU A 147 -13.14 -19.04 -3.56
N GLU A 148 -12.54 -18.90 -2.38
CA GLU A 148 -12.61 -19.87 -1.30
C GLU A 148 -13.41 -19.27 -0.15
N PRO A 149 -14.58 -19.85 0.20
CA PRO A 149 -15.35 -19.43 1.36
C PRO A 149 -14.68 -19.91 2.64
N ILE A 150 -14.34 -18.98 3.52
CA ILE A 150 -13.75 -19.23 4.82
C ILE A 150 -14.74 -18.77 5.89
N HIS A 151 -15.14 -19.67 6.77
CA HIS A 151 -16.01 -19.32 7.90
C HIS A 151 -15.28 -18.38 8.86
N ILE A 152 -15.95 -17.29 9.26
CA ILE A 152 -15.43 -16.35 10.25
C ILE A 152 -16.09 -16.60 11.61
N PHE A 153 -17.42 -16.47 11.68
CA PHE A 153 -18.21 -16.73 12.87
C PHE A 153 -19.70 -16.89 12.52
N THR A 154 -20.47 -17.39 13.49
CA THR A 154 -21.94 -17.50 13.40
C THR A 154 -22.56 -16.72 14.56
N SER A 155 -23.60 -15.93 14.29
CA SER A 155 -24.36 -15.18 15.29
C SER A 155 -25.85 -15.34 15.05
N GLN A 156 -26.58 -15.87 16.04
CA GLN A 156 -28.03 -16.14 16.01
C GLN A 156 -28.56 -16.62 14.65
N ASN A 157 -28.96 -15.69 13.78
CA ASN A 157 -29.59 -15.97 12.48
C ASN A 157 -28.68 -15.66 11.27
N THR A 158 -27.37 -15.51 11.48
CA THR A 158 -26.43 -15.08 10.45
C THR A 158 -25.12 -15.85 10.53
N ILE A 159 -24.63 -16.31 9.38
CA ILE A 159 -23.31 -16.92 9.22
C ILE A 159 -22.44 -15.98 8.40
N TRP A 160 -21.27 -15.63 8.93
CA TRP A 160 -20.30 -14.75 8.27
C TRP A 160 -19.19 -15.55 7.63
N TYR A 161 -18.91 -15.25 6.37
CA TYR A 161 -17.81 -15.81 5.60
C TYR A 161 -16.93 -14.71 5.02
N GLN A 162 -15.66 -15.03 4.87
CA GLN A 162 -14.73 -14.34 3.99
C GLN A 162 -14.67 -15.11 2.68
N LEU A 163 -14.87 -14.43 1.55
CA LEU A 163 -14.61 -15.02 0.24
C LEU A 163 -13.20 -14.61 -0.18
N LEU A 164 -12.25 -15.54 -0.09
CA LEU A 164 -10.84 -15.31 -0.36
C LEU A 164 -10.51 -15.64 -1.82
N SER A 165 -9.87 -14.73 -2.53
CA SER A 165 -9.27 -14.98 -3.85
C SER A 165 -7.78 -15.24 -3.71
N LYS A 166 -7.25 -16.07 -4.61
CA LYS A 166 -5.80 -16.29 -4.75
C LYS A 166 -5.12 -15.17 -5.52
N ASP A 167 -5.86 -14.46 -6.36
CA ASP A 167 -5.36 -13.38 -7.20
C ASP A 167 -5.87 -12.03 -6.66
N PRO A 168 -5.12 -10.92 -6.84
CA PRO A 168 -5.63 -9.59 -6.53
C PRO A 168 -6.88 -9.27 -7.35
N ILE A 169 -7.92 -8.78 -6.68
CA ILE A 169 -9.21 -8.45 -7.27
C ILE A 169 -9.60 -7.00 -7.01
N ASN A 170 -10.36 -6.45 -7.95
CA ASN A 170 -11.19 -5.28 -7.69
C ASN A 170 -12.40 -5.72 -6.86
N TYR A 171 -12.24 -5.63 -5.55
CA TYR A 171 -13.27 -6.02 -4.58
C TYR A 171 -14.55 -5.18 -4.70
N PHE A 172 -14.49 -3.93 -5.19
CA PHE A 172 -15.69 -3.14 -5.43
C PHE A 172 -16.59 -3.77 -6.50
N ALA A 173 -16.00 -4.11 -7.65
CA ALA A 173 -16.74 -4.80 -8.71
C ALA A 173 -17.25 -6.17 -8.23
N LEU A 174 -16.45 -6.91 -7.45
CA LEU A 174 -16.88 -8.22 -6.94
C LEU A 174 -18.11 -8.12 -6.02
N VAL A 175 -18.10 -7.14 -5.10
CA VAL A 175 -19.25 -6.85 -4.23
C VAL A 175 -20.50 -6.57 -5.06
N GLU A 176 -20.40 -5.74 -6.10
CA GLU A 176 -21.54 -5.44 -6.97
C GLU A 176 -22.05 -6.69 -7.70
N LYS A 177 -21.17 -7.58 -8.19
CA LYS A 177 -21.60 -8.85 -8.78
C LYS A 177 -22.35 -9.73 -7.78
N PHE A 178 -21.86 -9.87 -6.55
CA PHE A 178 -22.54 -10.66 -5.52
C PHE A 178 -23.89 -10.05 -5.10
N LYS A 179 -24.02 -8.72 -5.06
CA LYS A 179 -25.31 -8.07 -4.76
C LYS A 179 -26.43 -8.46 -5.73
N THR A 180 -26.10 -8.73 -6.99
CA THR A 180 -27.08 -9.18 -8.00
C THR A 180 -27.68 -10.56 -7.72
N THR A 181 -27.04 -11.38 -6.88
CA THR A 181 -27.53 -12.72 -6.55
C THR A 181 -28.73 -12.68 -5.60
N THR A 182 -28.89 -11.61 -4.82
CA THR A 182 -29.86 -11.51 -3.70
C THR A 182 -29.70 -12.60 -2.63
N GLU A 183 -28.59 -13.33 -2.63
CA GLU A 183 -28.40 -14.49 -1.77
C GLU A 183 -27.91 -14.15 -0.36
N PHE A 184 -27.40 -12.94 -0.15
CA PHE A 184 -26.69 -12.54 1.06
C PHE A 184 -27.43 -11.43 1.79
N LEU A 185 -27.36 -11.43 3.13
CA LEU A 185 -27.87 -10.36 4.00
C LEU A 185 -26.96 -9.13 3.93
N HIS A 186 -25.64 -9.35 3.92
CA HIS A 186 -24.63 -8.31 3.83
C HIS A 186 -23.49 -8.76 2.91
N ILE A 187 -22.93 -7.82 2.15
CA ILE A 187 -21.79 -8.02 1.26
C ILE A 187 -20.96 -6.73 1.33
N ASP A 188 -19.77 -6.83 1.89
CA ASP A 188 -18.89 -5.68 2.10
C ASP A 188 -17.44 -5.99 1.70
N PRO A 189 -16.69 -5.00 1.20
CA PRO A 189 -15.25 -5.12 1.06
C PRO A 189 -14.55 -5.51 2.37
N ASN A 190 -13.50 -6.32 2.31
CA ASN A 190 -12.60 -6.52 3.46
C ASN A 190 -11.55 -5.39 3.52
N VAL A 191 -12.02 -4.16 3.73
CA VAL A 191 -11.17 -2.97 3.81
C VAL A 191 -10.69 -2.72 5.24
N MET A 192 -9.41 -2.36 5.41
CA MET A 192 -8.97 -1.77 6.67
C MET A 192 -9.40 -0.30 6.74
N ILE A 193 -9.92 0.11 7.90
CA ILE A 193 -10.25 1.50 8.19
C ILE A 193 -8.99 2.21 8.70
N GLY A 194 -8.79 3.44 8.23
CA GLY A 194 -7.68 4.31 8.61
C GLY A 194 -6.86 4.77 7.41
N GLY A 195 -5.67 5.29 7.69
CA GLY A 195 -4.67 5.67 6.71
C GLY A 195 -3.37 4.92 6.93
N GLY A 196 -2.43 5.15 6.02
CA GLY A 196 -1.09 4.63 6.11
C GLY A 196 -0.28 5.05 4.90
N SER A 197 0.90 4.44 4.76
CA SER A 197 1.73 4.59 3.59
C SER A 197 1.00 4.11 2.34
N VAL A 198 1.29 4.74 1.20
CA VAL A 198 0.73 4.42 -0.11
C VAL A 198 1.80 4.65 -1.18
N ILE A 199 1.87 3.76 -2.16
CA ILE A 199 2.61 3.98 -3.40
C ILE A 199 1.61 4.21 -4.52
N SER A 200 1.77 5.32 -5.25
CA SER A 200 0.92 5.67 -6.39
C SER A 200 1.76 5.91 -7.64
N LEU A 201 1.13 5.75 -8.81
CA LEU A 201 1.78 5.94 -10.10
C LEU A 201 1.01 6.97 -10.93
N GLU A 202 1.73 7.97 -11.40
CA GLU A 202 1.28 8.89 -12.43
C GLU A 202 2.02 8.57 -13.73
N LYS A 203 1.28 8.35 -14.83
CA LYS A 203 1.85 8.13 -16.16
C LYS A 203 1.64 9.36 -17.03
N GLN A 204 2.72 9.86 -17.62
CA GLN A 204 2.68 10.92 -18.62
C GLN A 204 3.47 10.47 -19.86
N ASN A 205 2.78 10.03 -20.91
CA ASN A 205 3.39 9.40 -22.09
C ASN A 205 4.25 8.17 -21.70
N ASP A 206 5.55 8.19 -22.03
CA ASP A 206 6.53 7.15 -21.71
C ASP A 206 7.22 7.36 -20.35
N ARG A 207 6.72 8.30 -19.53
CA ARG A 207 7.28 8.66 -18.22
C ARG A 207 6.42 8.11 -17.10
N LYS A 208 7.07 7.46 -16.14
CA LYS A 208 6.45 6.96 -14.91
C LYS A 208 6.93 7.80 -13.73
N TYR A 209 6.00 8.30 -12.92
CA TYR A 209 6.30 9.00 -11.68
C TYR A 209 5.66 8.22 -10.53
N TYR A 210 6.50 7.59 -9.72
CA TYR A 210 6.08 6.90 -8.50
C TYR A 210 6.11 7.88 -7.34
N THR A 211 4.98 8.06 -6.66
CA THR A 211 4.93 8.83 -5.43
C THR A 211 4.82 7.85 -4.27
N TYR A 212 5.86 7.83 -3.44
CA TYR A 212 5.94 7.08 -2.20
C TYR A 212 5.48 8.01 -1.09
N SER A 213 4.53 7.57 -0.27
CA SER A 213 4.09 8.29 0.92
C SER A 213 4.31 7.42 2.15
N TYR A 214 4.94 7.99 3.18
CA TYR A 214 5.11 7.37 4.49
C TYR A 214 4.20 8.08 5.48
N GLY A 215 3.22 7.37 6.05
CA GLY A 215 2.27 7.92 7.03
C GLY A 215 2.53 7.41 8.46
N TRP A 216 2.46 8.30 9.46
CA TRP A 216 2.61 7.93 10.88
C TRP A 216 1.78 8.81 11.85
N GLY A 217 1.72 8.41 13.12
CA GLY A 217 0.89 9.05 14.15
C GLY A 217 -0.45 8.31 14.35
N ASP A 218 -1.57 9.04 14.41
CA ASP A 218 -2.92 8.46 14.56
C ASP A 218 -3.46 7.89 13.22
N CYS A 219 -2.86 6.80 12.75
CA CYS A 219 -3.28 6.17 11.49
C CYS A 219 -4.67 5.50 11.51
N PRO A 220 -5.24 4.99 12.63
CA PRO A 220 -6.63 4.53 12.66
C PRO A 220 -7.66 5.59 12.22
N SER A 221 -7.38 6.88 12.45
CA SER A 221 -8.22 8.00 12.02
C SER A 221 -7.80 8.62 10.68
N GLY A 222 -6.78 8.06 10.03
CA GLY A 222 -6.02 8.73 8.96
C GLY A 222 -4.78 9.41 9.55
N CYS A 223 -3.59 8.99 9.12
CA CYS A 223 -2.33 9.37 9.78
C CYS A 223 -2.20 10.89 9.94
N LEU A 224 -1.65 11.33 11.07
CA LEU A 224 -1.48 12.76 11.37
C LEU A 224 -0.38 13.41 10.54
N ASN A 225 0.61 12.64 10.14
CA ASN A 225 1.78 13.11 9.42
C ASN A 225 2.04 12.25 8.20
N TYR A 226 2.56 12.89 7.15
CA TYR A 226 2.99 12.24 5.93
C TYR A 226 4.26 12.88 5.37
N HIS A 227 5.18 12.02 4.94
CA HIS A 227 6.32 12.41 4.11
C HIS A 227 6.23 11.75 2.75
N TYR A 228 6.68 12.45 1.72
CA TYR A 228 6.50 12.05 0.33
C TYR A 228 7.79 12.16 -0.47
N TRP A 229 7.99 11.20 -1.37
CA TRP A 229 9.06 11.22 -2.37
C TRP A 229 8.48 10.93 -3.74
N LYS A 230 8.81 11.76 -4.74
CA LYS A 230 8.45 11.54 -6.14
C LYS A 230 9.64 11.04 -6.92
N ILE A 231 9.59 9.79 -7.33
CA ILE A 231 10.61 9.11 -8.12
C ILE A 231 10.19 9.06 -9.57
N PHE A 232 11.03 9.61 -10.46
CA PHE A 232 10.89 9.44 -11.89
C PHE A 232 11.59 8.17 -12.35
N LEU A 233 10.93 7.38 -13.20
CA LEU A 233 11.47 6.19 -13.85
C LEU A 233 11.25 6.25 -15.37
N LYS A 234 12.33 6.09 -16.14
CA LYS A 234 12.31 5.89 -17.59
C LYS A 234 13.42 4.93 -18.03
N GLY A 235 13.03 3.73 -18.46
CA GLY A 235 13.99 2.66 -18.75
C GLY A 235 14.79 2.32 -17.49
N THR A 236 16.11 2.49 -17.53
CA THR A 236 17.01 2.29 -16.37
C THR A 236 17.39 3.60 -15.66
N ASN A 237 16.84 4.73 -16.10
CA ASN A 237 17.07 6.02 -15.46
C ASN A 237 16.06 6.23 -14.34
N ILE A 238 16.57 6.45 -13.13
CA ILE A 238 15.77 6.79 -11.94
C ILE A 238 16.33 8.04 -11.29
N ASN A 239 15.44 8.93 -10.84
CA ASN A 239 15.83 10.14 -10.11
C ASN A 239 14.77 10.46 -9.06
N LEU A 240 15.23 10.92 -7.89
CA LEU A 240 14.38 11.62 -6.94
C LEU A 240 14.13 13.02 -7.52
N ILE A 241 12.89 13.31 -7.85
CA ILE A 241 12.49 14.59 -8.46
C ILE A 241 12.02 15.58 -7.41
N ASP A 242 11.37 15.09 -6.37
CA ASP A 242 10.80 15.93 -5.34
C ASP A 242 10.67 15.16 -4.01
N GLU A 243 10.74 15.89 -2.91
CA GLU A 243 10.62 15.41 -1.53
C GLU A 243 9.94 16.48 -0.68
N TRP A 244 8.84 16.12 -0.01
CA TRP A 244 8.02 17.07 0.73
C TRP A 244 7.20 16.41 1.84
N GLY A 245 6.54 17.23 2.65
CA GLY A 245 5.68 16.78 3.74
C GLY A 245 6.29 17.05 5.11
N ASP A 246 5.86 16.28 6.11
CA ASP A 246 6.28 16.42 7.50
C ASP A 246 7.72 15.92 7.71
N PRO A 247 8.50 16.51 8.63
CA PRO A 247 9.85 16.05 8.93
C PRO A 247 9.88 14.58 9.37
N LEU A 248 10.85 13.82 8.84
CA LEU A 248 11.10 12.44 9.25
C LEU A 248 11.70 12.41 10.67
N LEU A 249 11.33 11.39 11.44
CA LEU A 249 11.80 11.14 12.81
C LEU A 249 13.08 10.30 12.83
#